data_AF-F6HNL4-F1
#
_entry.id   AF-F6HNL4-F1
#
_cell.length_a   1.000
_cell.length_b   1.000
_cell.length_c   1.000
_cell.angle_alpha   90.00
_cell.angle_beta   90.00
_cell.angle_gamma   90.00
#
_symmetry.space_group_name_H-M   'P 1'
#
loop_
_entity.id
_entity.type
_entity.pdbx_description
1 polymer ?
#
loop_
_entity_poly.entity_id
_entity_poly.type
_entity_poly.pdbx_seq_one_letter_code
_entity_poly.pdbx_strand_id
1 'polypeptide(L)'
;MRRGWCMKDSIAFVCVMVTVCSLMVVIVTMLRLPEVSTRQNSAIREGFNDESIGKFGEMMLEMLPQDLAFTIFVPSEKAFQRDLRLQVNRSLAAEQMNDTYAVLSRVLGFSAVPRPLYSKTMLFGKEMCFDSLSGFELCIWKESDGAIIVNRVRSARMDMRKGEIVVHIMDGVIMDFEFEQSFQLDYSEEEEH
;
A
#
# COMPACT_ATOMS: atom_id res chain seq x y z
N MET A 1 -53.47 -47.37 29.40
CA MET A 1 -53.08 -45.94 29.40
C MET A 1 -51.56 -45.82 29.39
N ARG A 2 -50.95 -45.42 28.27
CA ARG A 2 -49.54 -44.97 28.23
C ARG A 2 -49.53 -43.61 27.53
N ARG A 3 -49.28 -42.55 28.29
CA ARG A 3 -49.18 -41.17 27.81
C ARG A 3 -47.78 -40.96 27.24
N GLY A 4 -47.70 -40.61 25.95
CA GLY A 4 -46.46 -40.29 25.27
C GLY A 4 -45.88 -38.96 25.74
N TRP A 5 -44.64 -38.99 26.22
CA TRP A 5 -43.76 -37.84 26.30
C TRP A 5 -43.00 -37.74 24.98
N CYS A 6 -43.43 -36.84 24.10
CA CYS A 6 -42.66 -36.40 22.94
C CYS A 6 -43.19 -35.00 22.61
N MET A 7 -42.32 -34.03 22.30
CA MET A 7 -42.59 -32.61 21.97
C MET A 7 -42.31 -31.53 23.05
N LYS A 8 -41.54 -31.79 24.11
CA LYS A 8 -40.92 -30.69 24.89
C LYS A 8 -39.44 -30.48 24.55
N ASP A 9 -38.75 -31.54 24.10
CA ASP A 9 -37.31 -31.47 23.86
C ASP A 9 -36.95 -30.97 22.46
N SER A 10 -37.90 -30.87 21.52
CA SER A 10 -37.61 -30.43 20.15
C SER A 10 -37.22 -28.94 20.08
N ILE A 11 -37.89 -28.08 20.84
CA ILE A 11 -37.58 -26.65 20.89
C ILE A 11 -36.22 -26.43 21.57
N ALA A 12 -35.96 -27.14 22.68
CA ALA A 12 -34.67 -27.11 23.35
C ALA A 12 -33.54 -27.62 22.43
N PHE A 13 -33.79 -28.70 21.69
CA PHE A 13 -32.86 -29.27 20.73
C PHE A 13 -32.54 -28.30 19.60
N VAL A 14 -33.54 -27.63 19.03
CA VAL A 14 -33.34 -26.62 17.98
C VAL A 14 -32.56 -25.42 18.51
N CYS A 15 -32.88 -24.93 19.71
CA CYS A 15 -32.12 -23.83 20.33
C CYS A 15 -30.65 -24.21 20.58
N VAL A 16 -30.38 -25.43 21.04
CA VAL A 16 -29.02 -25.94 21.24
C VAL A 16 -28.29 -26.07 19.91
N MET A 17 -28.94 -26.59 18.87
CA MET A 17 -28.33 -26.69 17.53
C MET A 17 -27.98 -25.32 16.96
N VAL A 18 -28.88 -24.33 17.07
CA VAL A 18 -28.65 -22.97 16.57
C VAL A 18 -27.50 -22.30 17.32
N THR A 19 -27.42 -22.46 18.64
CA THR A 19 -26.32 -21.90 19.45
C THR A 19 -24.98 -22.57 19.17
N VAL A 20 -24.95 -23.89 18.98
CA VAL A 20 -23.72 -24.60 18.58
C VAL A 20 -23.27 -24.17 17.18
N CYS A 21 -24.19 -24.05 16.23
CA CYS A 21 -23.89 -23.59 14.87
C CYS A 21 -23.39 -22.15 14.86
N SER A 22 -24.01 -21.24 15.63
CA SER A 22 -23.57 -19.85 15.70
C SER A 22 -22.20 -19.73 16.35
N LEU A 23 -21.93 -20.47 17.42
CA LEU A 23 -20.61 -20.55 18.03
C LEU A 23 -19.57 -21.14 17.08
N MET A 24 -19.91 -22.19 16.32
CA MET A 24 -19.03 -22.74 15.29
C MET A 24 -18.71 -21.73 14.20
N VAL A 25 -19.70 -20.97 13.71
CA VAL A 25 -19.46 -19.92 12.72
C VAL A 25 -18.58 -18.81 13.29
N VAL A 26 -18.82 -18.38 14.53
CA VAL A 26 -17.97 -17.38 15.22
C VAL A 26 -16.56 -17.93 15.41
N ILE A 27 -16.39 -19.18 15.82
CA ILE A 27 -15.09 -19.84 15.97
C ILE A 27 -14.40 -19.98 14.63
N VAL A 28 -15.07 -20.40 13.56
CA VAL A 28 -14.47 -20.47 12.21
C VAL A 28 -14.10 -19.08 11.69
N THR A 29 -14.91 -18.06 11.98
CA THR A 29 -14.63 -16.66 11.60
C THR A 29 -13.48 -16.06 12.40
N MET A 30 -13.33 -16.42 13.68
CA MET A 30 -12.23 -15.98 14.54
C MET A 30 -10.95 -16.81 14.31
N LEU A 31 -11.06 -18.11 14.02
CA LEU A 31 -9.95 -18.98 13.63
C LEU A 31 -9.50 -18.75 12.18
N ARG A 32 -10.29 -18.02 11.37
CA ARG A 32 -9.85 -17.33 10.15
C ARG A 32 -9.05 -16.06 10.50
N LEU A 33 -8.22 -16.12 11.53
CA LEU A 33 -7.00 -15.34 11.56
C LEU A 33 -6.22 -15.71 10.28
N PRO A 34 -5.74 -14.75 9.48
CA PRO A 34 -4.76 -15.08 8.47
C PRO A 34 -3.61 -15.76 9.20
N GLU A 35 -3.22 -16.94 8.75
CA GLU A 35 -2.06 -17.64 9.29
C GLU A 35 -0.89 -16.65 9.27
N VAL A 36 -0.54 -16.08 10.43
CA VAL A 36 0.79 -15.55 10.65
C VAL A 36 1.67 -16.78 10.63
N SER A 37 2.12 -17.14 9.44
CA SER A 37 3.24 -18.03 9.30
C SER A 37 4.42 -17.29 9.94
N THR A 38 4.68 -17.58 11.21
CA THR A 38 6.02 -17.42 11.79
C THR A 38 6.91 -18.44 11.08
N ARG A 39 7.16 -18.20 9.80
CA ARG A 39 8.13 -18.94 9.02
C ARG A 39 9.44 -18.20 9.24
N GLN A 40 10.18 -18.69 10.24
CA GLN A 40 11.62 -18.53 10.29
C GLN A 40 12.19 -19.09 8.99
N ASN A 41 12.26 -18.25 7.98
CA ASN A 41 13.02 -18.48 6.77
C ASN A 41 14.10 -17.42 6.74
N SER A 42 15.27 -17.78 7.26
CA SER A 42 16.55 -17.29 6.80
C SER A 42 16.68 -17.60 5.30
N ALA A 43 16.04 -16.81 4.46
CA ALA A 43 16.22 -16.79 3.02
C ALA A 43 16.78 -15.40 2.69
N ILE A 44 18.10 -15.36 2.47
CA ILE A 44 18.86 -14.33 1.75
C ILE A 44 18.16 -12.97 1.76
N ARG A 45 18.42 -12.18 2.82
CA ARG A 45 18.18 -10.74 2.82
C ARG A 45 19.06 -10.14 1.71
N GLU A 46 18.56 -10.05 0.48
CA GLU A 46 18.95 -8.92 -0.36
C GLU A 46 18.48 -7.68 0.40
N GLY A 47 19.46 -6.94 0.92
CA GLY A 47 19.27 -5.93 1.94
C GLY A 47 18.27 -4.88 1.47
N PHE A 48 17.19 -4.73 2.24
CA PHE A 48 16.50 -3.46 2.29
C PHE A 48 17.51 -2.44 2.85
N ASN A 49 18.25 -1.80 1.95
CA ASN A 49 19.15 -0.71 2.30
C ASN A 49 18.29 0.54 2.40
N ASP A 50 17.92 0.92 3.63
CA ASP A 50 17.09 2.09 3.96
C ASP A 50 17.58 3.36 3.22
N GLU A 51 18.91 3.48 3.10
CA GLU A 51 19.59 4.56 2.37
C GLU A 51 19.10 4.75 0.92
N SER A 52 18.59 3.70 0.28
CA SER A 52 18.13 3.79 -1.11
C SER A 52 16.71 4.35 -1.30
N ILE A 53 15.92 4.44 -0.22
CA ILE A 53 14.56 5.00 -0.24
C ILE A 53 14.58 6.51 0.01
N GLY A 54 15.55 7.00 0.79
CA GLY A 54 15.63 8.40 1.17
C GLY A 54 14.62 8.77 2.26
N LYS A 55 14.78 9.97 2.83
CA LYS A 55 14.02 10.36 4.05
C LYS A 55 12.53 10.49 3.79
N PHE A 56 12.15 11.08 2.66
CA PHE A 56 10.73 11.25 2.33
C PHE A 56 10.04 9.91 2.08
N GLY A 57 10.74 8.96 1.46
CA GLY A 57 10.23 7.61 1.29
C GLY A 57 10.11 6.85 2.62
N GLU A 58 11.05 7.04 3.55
CA GLU A 58 10.96 6.49 4.91
C GLU A 58 9.70 7.03 5.63
N MET A 59 9.46 8.33 5.57
CA MET A 59 8.24 8.96 6.11
C MET A 59 6.97 8.38 5.47
N MET A 60 6.96 8.17 4.15
CA MET A 60 5.82 7.53 3.49
C MET A 60 5.53 6.13 4.03
N LEU A 61 6.57 5.34 4.31
CA LEU A 61 6.43 4.00 4.87
C LEU A 61 5.95 4.02 6.33
N GLU A 62 6.34 5.03 7.11
CA GLU A 62 5.89 5.22 8.48
C GLU A 62 4.41 5.60 8.59
N MET A 63 3.85 6.20 7.54
CA MET A 63 2.42 6.50 7.46
C MET A 63 1.53 5.27 7.20
N LEU A 64 2.11 4.13 6.80
CA LEU A 64 1.38 2.89 6.53
C LEU A 64 1.40 1.93 7.73
N PRO A 65 0.30 1.18 7.97
CA PRO A 65 0.31 0.10 8.94
C PRO A 65 1.17 -1.07 8.43
N GLN A 66 2.22 -1.42 9.18
CA GLN A 66 3.26 -2.36 8.76
C GLN A 66 2.83 -3.84 8.78
N ASP A 67 1.71 -4.13 9.41
CA ASP A 67 1.10 -5.46 9.56
C ASP A 67 0.15 -5.82 8.41
N LEU A 68 -0.12 -4.88 7.51
CA LEU A 68 -0.97 -5.07 6.34
C LEU A 68 -0.16 -5.15 5.05
N ALA A 69 -0.66 -5.94 4.11
CA ALA A 69 0.01 -6.15 2.83
C ALA A 69 -0.30 -5.00 1.86
N PHE A 70 0.70 -4.16 1.62
CA PHE A 70 0.65 -3.06 0.67
C PHE A 70 1.70 -3.20 -0.42
N THR A 71 1.44 -2.56 -1.55
CA THR A 71 2.50 -2.13 -2.49
C THR A 71 2.53 -0.63 -2.51
N ILE A 72 3.72 -0.04 -2.41
CA ILE A 72 3.91 1.39 -2.50
C ILE A 72 4.94 1.71 -3.59
N PHE A 73 4.55 2.65 -4.46
CA PHE A 73 5.40 3.23 -5.49
C PHE A 73 5.96 4.54 -4.93
N VAL A 74 7.17 4.47 -4.38
CA VAL A 74 7.83 5.59 -3.70
C VAL A 74 8.65 6.38 -4.72
N PRO A 75 8.45 7.69 -4.86
CA PRO A 75 9.35 8.51 -5.67
C PRO A 75 10.79 8.43 -5.16
N SER A 76 11.77 8.44 -6.07
CA SER A 76 13.17 8.62 -5.67
C SER A 76 13.39 10.01 -5.06
N GLU A 77 14.45 10.18 -4.27
CA GLU A 77 14.82 11.50 -3.71
C GLU A 77 14.96 12.57 -4.81
N LYS A 78 15.46 12.18 -5.99
CA LYS A 78 15.55 13.08 -7.16
C LYS A 78 14.17 13.47 -7.70
N ALA A 79 13.22 12.53 -7.70
CA ALA A 79 11.84 12.81 -8.12
C ALA A 79 11.12 13.70 -7.10
N PHE A 80 11.31 13.49 -5.79
CA PHE A 80 10.78 14.39 -4.76
C PHE A 80 11.28 15.83 -4.96
N GLN A 81 12.58 16.00 -5.22
CA GLN A 81 13.16 17.31 -5.45
C GLN A 81 12.69 17.94 -6.77
N ARG A 82 12.63 17.15 -7.85
CA ARG A 82 12.29 17.64 -9.20
C ARG A 82 10.81 17.97 -9.34
N ASP A 83 9.94 17.07 -8.89
CA ASP A 83 8.50 17.12 -9.21
C ASP A 83 7.70 17.81 -8.10
N LEU A 84 8.16 17.75 -6.84
CA LEU A 84 7.46 18.33 -5.67
C LEU A 84 8.26 19.43 -4.98
N ARG A 85 9.46 19.77 -5.49
CA ARG A 85 10.37 20.76 -4.90
C ARG A 85 10.74 20.49 -3.44
N LEU A 86 10.57 19.24 -2.97
CA LEU A 86 10.89 18.87 -1.61
C LEU A 86 12.41 18.68 -1.45
N GLN A 87 12.97 19.31 -0.43
CA GLN A 87 14.39 19.21 -0.09
C GLN A 87 14.52 18.94 1.39
N VAL A 88 15.23 17.87 1.76
CA VAL A 88 15.41 17.43 3.15
C VAL A 88 15.72 18.58 4.13
N ASN A 89 16.63 19.49 3.76
CA ASN A 89 17.05 20.57 4.66
C ASN A 89 15.99 21.64 4.89
N ARG A 90 15.11 21.86 3.90
CA ARG A 90 14.09 22.92 3.93
C ARG A 90 12.73 22.36 4.37
N SER A 91 12.31 21.26 3.76
CA SER A 91 11.01 20.62 3.98
C SER A 91 10.87 20.00 5.36
N LEU A 92 11.98 19.56 5.98
CA LEU A 92 11.97 19.01 7.34
C LEU A 92 12.21 20.06 8.44
N ALA A 93 12.27 21.35 8.08
CA ALA A 93 12.22 22.41 9.06
C ALA A 93 10.85 22.41 9.75
N ALA A 94 10.81 22.72 11.06
CA ALA A 94 9.59 22.64 11.86
C ALA A 94 8.40 23.43 11.26
N GLU A 95 8.68 24.54 10.58
CA GLU A 95 7.68 25.40 9.94
C GLU A 95 7.04 24.76 8.69
N GLN A 96 7.78 23.93 7.94
CA GLN A 96 7.36 23.32 6.67
C GLN A 96 6.99 21.83 6.80
N MET A 97 7.14 21.27 8.00
CA MET A 97 6.89 19.84 8.27
C MET A 97 5.43 19.45 8.02
N ASN A 98 4.48 20.31 8.39
CA ASN A 98 3.05 20.05 8.18
C ASN A 98 2.70 20.00 6.69
N ASP A 99 3.20 20.97 5.91
CA ASP A 99 2.97 21.03 4.47
C ASP A 99 3.61 19.82 3.78
N THR A 100 4.83 19.47 4.19
CA THR A 100 5.53 18.27 3.72
C THR A 100 4.70 17.02 4.02
N TYR A 101 4.19 16.87 5.24
CA TYR A 101 3.35 15.73 5.61
C TYR A 101 2.06 15.67 4.78
N ALA A 102 1.43 16.81 4.50
CA ALA A 102 0.24 16.88 3.65
C ALA A 102 0.54 16.45 2.21
N VAL A 103 1.66 16.92 1.64
CA VAL A 103 2.15 16.51 0.31
C VAL A 103 2.42 15.02 0.27
N LEU A 104 3.20 14.48 1.23
CA LEU A 104 3.54 13.06 1.27
C LEU A 104 2.29 12.19 1.46
N SER A 105 1.35 12.61 2.30
CA SER A 105 0.08 11.89 2.51
C SER A 105 -0.73 11.81 1.22
N ARG A 106 -0.74 12.88 0.42
CA ARG A 106 -1.46 12.93 -0.84
C ARG A 106 -0.78 12.07 -1.91
N VAL A 107 0.55 12.13 -2.02
CA VAL A 107 1.33 11.24 -2.89
C VAL A 107 1.08 9.77 -2.51
N LEU A 108 1.11 9.45 -1.21
CA LEU A 108 0.85 8.10 -0.71
C LEU A 108 -0.55 7.60 -1.11
N GLY A 109 -1.55 8.47 -1.04
CA GLY A 109 -2.91 8.18 -1.50
C GLY A 109 -2.97 7.74 -2.96
N PHE A 110 -2.20 8.40 -3.83
CA PHE A 110 -2.13 8.05 -5.26
C PHE A 110 -1.26 6.84 -5.54
N SER A 111 -0.21 6.59 -4.76
CA SER A 111 0.87 5.66 -5.13
C SER A 111 0.91 4.36 -4.34
N ALA A 112 -0.02 4.14 -3.42
CA ALA A 112 -0.12 2.89 -2.66
C ALA A 112 -1.35 2.05 -3.07
N VAL A 113 -1.16 0.74 -3.20
CA VAL A 113 -2.20 -0.25 -3.50
C VAL A 113 -2.34 -1.20 -2.30
N PRO A 114 -3.57 -1.48 -1.79
CA PRO A 114 -3.80 -2.35 -0.63
C PRO A 114 -3.67 -3.86 -0.97
N ARG A 115 -2.58 -4.24 -1.66
CA ARG A 115 -2.20 -5.63 -1.94
C ARG A 115 -0.73 -5.72 -2.34
N PRO A 116 -0.08 -6.89 -2.17
CA PRO A 116 1.30 -7.07 -2.61
C PRO A 116 1.38 -7.32 -4.13
N LEU A 117 2.22 -6.55 -4.82
CA LEU A 117 2.47 -6.59 -6.25
C LEU A 117 3.98 -6.70 -6.47
N TYR A 118 4.41 -7.87 -6.92
CA TYR A 118 5.81 -8.15 -7.25
C TYR A 118 6.03 -8.05 -8.76
N SER A 119 7.21 -7.56 -9.19
CA SER A 119 7.55 -7.44 -10.61
C SER A 119 7.51 -8.78 -11.36
N LYS A 120 7.74 -9.89 -10.64
CA LYS A 120 7.68 -11.26 -11.17
C LYS A 120 6.25 -11.74 -11.48
N THR A 121 5.25 -11.16 -10.82
CA THR A 121 3.83 -11.51 -11.03
C THR A 121 3.27 -10.77 -12.25
N MET A 122 3.97 -9.74 -12.72
CA MET A 122 3.57 -8.93 -13.87
C MET A 122 3.99 -9.61 -15.18
N LEU A 123 3.02 -9.82 -16.07
CA LEU A 123 3.25 -10.42 -17.38
C LEU A 123 3.79 -9.36 -18.35
N PHE A 124 4.86 -9.72 -19.07
CA PHE A 124 5.44 -8.86 -20.09
C PHE A 124 4.40 -8.47 -21.15
N GLY A 125 4.36 -7.18 -21.52
CA GLY A 125 3.45 -6.65 -22.55
C GLY A 125 1.97 -6.65 -22.17
N LYS A 126 1.61 -6.99 -20.92
CA LYS A 126 0.23 -6.94 -20.43
C LYS A 126 0.09 -5.82 -19.40
N GLU A 127 -0.84 -4.93 -19.66
CA GLU A 127 -1.25 -3.90 -18.71
C GLU A 127 -2.19 -4.49 -17.65
N MET A 128 -2.02 -4.05 -16.41
CA MET A 128 -2.87 -4.38 -15.27
C MET A 128 -3.15 -3.10 -14.49
N CYS A 129 -4.42 -2.79 -14.25
CA CYS A 129 -4.81 -1.62 -13.49
C CYS A 129 -5.32 -2.01 -12.09
N PHE A 130 -5.01 -1.18 -11.10
CA PHE A 130 -5.38 -1.35 -9.70
C PHE A 130 -5.80 -0.01 -9.10
N ASP A 131 -6.77 -0.03 -8.20
CA ASP A 131 -7.14 1.17 -7.44
C ASP A 131 -6.09 1.44 -6.36
N SER A 132 -5.62 2.69 -6.29
CA SER A 132 -4.81 3.19 -5.19
C SER A 132 -5.64 3.36 -3.91
N LEU A 133 -4.98 3.73 -2.80
CA LEU A 133 -5.63 4.10 -1.55
C LEU A 133 -6.67 5.23 -1.71
N SER A 134 -6.43 6.18 -2.60
CA SER A 134 -7.37 7.26 -2.92
C SER A 134 -8.41 6.89 -3.99
N GLY A 135 -8.38 5.67 -4.52
CA GLY A 135 -9.21 5.26 -5.66
C GLY A 135 -8.70 5.78 -7.01
N PHE A 136 -7.44 6.26 -7.08
CA PHE A 136 -6.81 6.64 -8.34
C PHE A 136 -6.33 5.39 -9.07
N GLU A 137 -6.67 5.26 -10.35
CA GLU A 137 -6.32 4.07 -11.12
C GLU A 137 -4.83 4.06 -11.49
N LEU A 138 -4.13 3.02 -11.04
CA LEU A 138 -2.72 2.74 -11.33
C LEU A 138 -2.60 1.63 -12.36
N CYS A 139 -2.31 1.99 -13.59
CA CYS A 139 -2.06 1.06 -14.68
C CYS A 139 -0.57 0.77 -14.80
N ILE A 140 -0.25 -0.52 -14.71
CA ILE A 140 1.11 -1.05 -14.61
C ILE A 140 1.38 -1.98 -15.78
N TRP A 141 2.52 -1.81 -16.42
CA TRP A 141 3.03 -2.76 -17.40
C TRP A 141 4.53 -2.95 -17.25
N LYS A 142 5.03 -4.06 -17.80
CA LYS A 142 6.45 -4.44 -17.73
C LYS A 142 7.14 -4.21 -19.07
N GLU A 143 8.25 -3.49 -19.04
CA GLU A 143 9.13 -3.21 -20.19
C GLU A 143 10.10 -4.39 -20.44
N SER A 144 10.78 -4.38 -21.59
CA SER A 144 11.60 -5.50 -22.08
C SER A 144 12.89 -5.72 -21.27
N ASP A 145 13.36 -4.67 -20.61
CA ASP A 145 14.48 -4.70 -19.67
C ASP A 145 14.06 -5.20 -18.27
N GLY A 146 12.77 -5.43 -18.06
CA GLY A 146 12.19 -5.88 -16.81
C GLY A 146 11.70 -4.76 -15.87
N ALA A 147 11.93 -3.49 -16.20
CA ALA A 147 11.39 -2.36 -15.45
C ALA A 147 9.87 -2.35 -15.50
N ILE A 148 9.23 -1.87 -14.44
CA ILE A 148 7.79 -1.62 -14.43
C ILE A 148 7.54 -0.14 -14.70
N ILE A 149 6.54 0.14 -15.53
CA ILE A 149 6.03 1.49 -15.73
C ILE A 149 4.67 1.56 -15.07
N VAL A 150 4.44 2.60 -14.27
CA VAL A 150 3.17 2.88 -13.60
C VAL A 150 2.73 4.28 -14.00
N ASN A 151 1.60 4.41 -14.69
CA ASN A 151 1.06 5.70 -15.15
C ASN A 151 2.12 6.62 -15.79
N ARG A 152 2.93 6.07 -16.71
CA ARG A 152 4.07 6.72 -17.41
C ARG A 152 5.33 6.97 -16.58
N VAL A 153 5.34 6.60 -15.30
CA VAL A 153 6.52 6.71 -14.43
C VAL A 153 7.27 5.39 -14.40
N ARG A 154 8.57 5.43 -14.70
CA ARG A 154 9.44 4.23 -14.73
C ARG A 154 9.99 3.89 -13.35
N SER A 155 10.09 2.60 -13.03
CA SER A 155 10.77 2.13 -11.83
C SER A 155 12.29 2.28 -11.94
N ALA A 156 12.92 2.83 -10.91
CA ALA A 156 14.36 2.85 -10.72
C ALA A 156 14.87 1.61 -9.95
N ARG A 157 14.10 1.13 -8.96
CA ARG A 157 14.36 -0.10 -8.20
C ARG A 157 13.03 -0.76 -7.87
N MET A 158 13.00 -2.08 -7.75
CA MET A 158 11.76 -2.84 -7.58
C MET A 158 11.91 -3.92 -6.51
N ASP A 159 10.77 -4.42 -6.04
CA ASP A 159 10.65 -5.61 -5.18
C ASP A 159 11.41 -5.51 -3.85
N MET A 160 11.61 -4.30 -3.33
CA MET A 160 12.12 -4.09 -1.97
C MET A 160 11.03 -4.45 -0.95
N ARG A 161 11.42 -4.89 0.26
CA ARG A 161 10.46 -5.34 1.29
C ARG A 161 10.73 -4.71 2.65
N LYS A 162 9.69 -4.12 3.26
CA LYS A 162 9.67 -3.66 4.66
C LYS A 162 8.44 -4.25 5.35
N GLY A 163 8.63 -5.28 6.18
CA GLY A 163 7.52 -6.04 6.75
C GLY A 163 6.68 -6.72 5.67
N GLU A 164 5.37 -6.50 5.66
CA GLU A 164 4.45 -6.98 4.62
C GLU A 164 4.29 -6.01 3.43
N ILE A 165 5.00 -4.89 3.45
CA ILE A 165 4.95 -3.87 2.40
C ILE A 165 5.99 -4.16 1.32
N VAL A 166 5.55 -4.21 0.06
CA VAL A 166 6.39 -4.23 -1.14
C VAL A 166 6.64 -2.79 -1.60
N VAL A 167 7.90 -2.45 -1.83
CA VAL A 167 8.34 -1.11 -2.20
C VAL A 167 8.98 -1.13 -3.57
N HIS A 168 8.51 -0.25 -4.46
CA HIS A 168 9.13 0.04 -5.75
C HIS A 168 9.53 1.50 -5.78
N ILE A 169 10.78 1.80 -6.10
CA ILE A 169 11.30 3.15 -6.24
C ILE A 169 11.07 3.62 -7.67
N MET A 170 10.47 4.80 -7.82
CA MET A 170 10.04 5.37 -9.09
C MET A 170 10.89 6.59 -9.47
N ASP A 171 11.20 6.74 -10.75
CA ASP A 171 11.90 7.92 -11.30
C ASP A 171 10.93 9.08 -11.62
N GLY A 172 9.95 9.27 -10.76
CA GLY A 172 8.94 10.31 -10.87
C GLY A 172 7.86 10.16 -9.81
N VAL A 173 7.01 11.17 -9.71
CA VAL A 173 5.86 11.15 -8.81
C VAL A 173 4.62 10.71 -9.56
N ILE A 174 3.89 9.77 -8.96
CA ILE A 174 2.59 9.34 -9.46
C ILE A 174 1.52 10.15 -8.74
N MET A 175 0.77 10.94 -9.50
CA MET A 175 -0.26 11.85 -9.01
C MET A 175 -1.30 12.13 -10.09
N ASP A 176 -2.43 12.70 -9.69
CA ASP A 176 -3.41 13.23 -10.63
C ASP A 176 -2.97 14.58 -11.24
N PHE A 177 -3.63 14.97 -12.32
CA PHE A 177 -3.32 16.19 -13.06
C PHE A 177 -3.62 17.47 -12.27
N GLU A 178 -4.60 17.45 -11.37
CA GLU A 178 -4.93 18.61 -10.53
C GLU A 178 -3.81 18.89 -9.51
N PHE A 179 -3.30 17.84 -8.87
CA PHE A 179 -2.19 17.94 -7.95
C PHE A 179 -0.89 18.28 -8.67
N GLU A 180 -0.64 17.72 -9.86
CA GLU A 180 0.53 18.08 -10.69
C GLU A 180 0.55 19.58 -11.00
N GLN A 181 -0.59 20.15 -11.39
CA GLN A 181 -0.70 21.59 -11.68
C GLN A 181 -0.42 22.49 -10.48
N SER A 182 -0.72 22.05 -9.25
CA SER A 182 -0.44 22.88 -8.07
C SER A 182 1.05 23.20 -7.89
N PHE A 183 1.96 22.37 -8.42
CA PHE A 183 3.41 22.64 -8.39
C PHE A 183 3.91 23.40 -9.63
N GLN A 184 3.08 23.50 -10.67
CA GLN A 184 3.37 24.25 -11.88
C GLN A 184 2.95 25.73 -11.76
N LEU A 185 1.83 26.02 -11.08
CA LEU A 185 1.37 27.41 -10.91
C LEU A 185 2.33 28.25 -10.04
N ASP A 186 3.03 27.63 -9.10
CA ASP A 186 4.11 28.25 -8.34
C ASP A 186 5.32 28.66 -9.22
N TYR A 187 5.41 28.25 -10.49
CA TYR A 187 6.44 28.76 -11.43
C TYR A 187 6.08 30.13 -12.00
N SER A 188 4.80 30.40 -12.26
CA SER A 188 4.38 31.65 -12.90
C SER A 188 4.44 32.85 -11.96
N GLU A 189 4.36 32.66 -10.65
CA GLU A 189 4.38 33.75 -9.67
C GLU A 189 5.80 34.14 -9.23
N GLU A 190 6.80 33.25 -9.34
CA GLU A 190 8.19 33.54 -8.99
C GLU A 190 8.97 34.29 -10.09
N GLU A 191 8.50 34.28 -11.35
CA GLU A 191 9.14 35.04 -12.46
C GLU A 191 8.63 36.49 -12.60
N GLU A 192 7.63 36.91 -11.81
CA GLU A 192 7.10 38.28 -11.84
C GLU A 192 7.66 39.22 -10.74
N HIS A 193 8.68 38.80 -9.98
CA HIS A 193 9.26 39.61 -8.90
C HIS A 193 10.78 39.83 -8.95
#